data_AF-A0A7S2I160-F1
#
_entry.id   AF-A0A7S2I160-F1
#
_cell.length_a   1.000
_cell.length_b   1.000
_cell.length_c   1.000
_cell.angle_alpha   90.00
_cell.angle_beta   90.00
_cell.angle_gamma   90.00
#
_symmetry.space_group_name_H-M   'P 1'
#
loop_
_entity.id
_entity.type
_entity.pdbx_description
1 polymer ?
#
loop_
_entity_poly.entity_id
_entity_poly.type
_entity_poly.pdbx_seq_one_letter_code
_entity_poly.pdbx_strand_id
1 'polypeptide(L)'
;MQFAPAARCARMWPARVYLVIAVALVPRCVADLLRIGNSYPHREFHGNRQLAFEGDYDHNGRRHGAGKVYRIDGRLLFDGFFKHGKQWNGRRLTYHNNGELSWDGMLVSNEAHGAGTSYHKNGRVSFEGQYEGGKRHGYGRQYRADGKLEFDGFFREGAFWDGRGLMYYDDGTLSWDGLVASGLRH
;
A
#
# COMPACT_ATOMS: atom_id res chain seq x y z
N MET A 1 63.24 21.56 26.68
CA MET A 1 62.47 22.81 26.54
C MET A 1 61.00 22.45 26.73
N GLN A 2 60.55 22.37 27.98
CA GLN A 2 59.81 23.39 28.75
C GLN A 2 58.32 23.50 28.40
N PHE A 3 57.50 22.97 29.33
CA PHE A 3 56.20 23.42 29.87
C PHE A 3 55.00 23.73 28.96
N ALA A 4 53.91 22.99 29.20
CA ALA A 4 52.50 23.45 29.08
C ALA A 4 52.14 24.39 30.26
N PRO A 5 50.88 24.81 30.50
CA PRO A 5 49.68 25.09 29.66
C PRO A 5 49.15 26.54 29.92
N ALA A 6 48.00 26.95 29.36
CA ALA A 6 46.98 27.74 30.11
C ALA A 6 45.78 28.20 29.24
N ALA A 7 44.60 28.00 29.82
CA ALA A 7 43.35 28.69 29.50
C ALA A 7 43.28 30.08 30.16
N ARG A 8 42.23 30.84 29.78
CA ARG A 8 41.68 32.10 30.33
C ARG A 8 42.25 33.39 29.72
N CYS A 9 41.39 34.27 29.23
CA CYS A 9 40.68 35.24 30.09
C CYS A 9 39.66 36.08 29.30
N ALA A 10 38.58 36.40 29.99
CA ALA A 10 37.53 37.33 29.62
C ALA A 10 38.02 38.78 29.50
N ARG A 11 37.27 39.65 28.80
CA ARG A 11 36.73 40.90 29.37
C ARG A 11 35.85 41.68 28.39
N MET A 12 35.10 42.56 29.00
CA MET A 12 33.77 43.05 28.69
C MET A 12 33.89 44.59 28.56
N TRP A 13 33.42 45.16 27.43
CA TRP A 13 32.79 46.50 27.24
C TRP A 13 33.71 47.75 27.13
N PRO A 14 33.26 48.89 26.52
CA PRO A 14 31.87 49.31 26.31
C PRO A 14 31.49 49.85 24.92
N ALA A 15 30.17 50.03 24.79
CA ALA A 15 29.42 50.58 23.67
C ALA A 15 29.91 51.96 23.19
N ARG A 16 29.84 52.17 21.87
CA ARG A 16 29.45 53.45 21.28
C ARG A 16 28.77 53.23 19.93
N VAL A 17 27.60 53.84 19.83
CA VAL A 17 26.68 53.94 18.70
C VAL A 17 27.41 54.46 17.47
N TYR A 18 27.33 53.75 16.34
CA TYR A 18 27.22 54.38 15.02
C TYR A 18 26.35 53.52 14.10
N LEU A 19 25.24 54.12 13.70
CA LEU A 19 24.38 53.75 12.59
C LEU A 19 25.19 53.94 11.29
N VAL A 20 25.59 52.86 10.64
CA VAL A 20 25.90 52.86 9.21
C VAL A 20 25.36 51.57 8.63
N ILE A 21 24.55 51.71 7.60
CA ILE A 21 23.89 50.64 6.84
C ILE A 21 24.97 49.67 6.33
N ALA A 22 25.17 48.57 7.04
CA ALA A 22 25.94 47.44 6.56
C ALA A 22 24.98 46.56 5.78
N VAL A 23 25.02 46.68 4.45
CA VAL A 23 24.51 45.69 3.51
C VAL A 23 24.93 44.32 4.05
N ALA A 24 23.95 43.52 4.43
CA ALA A 24 24.16 42.16 4.88
C ALA A 24 24.67 41.32 3.70
N LEU A 25 25.98 41.38 3.46
CA LEU A 25 26.72 40.29 2.86
C LEU A 25 26.75 39.19 3.90
N VAL A 26 25.62 38.48 4.03
CA VAL A 26 25.65 37.13 4.61
C VAL A 26 26.54 36.34 3.64
N PRO A 27 27.72 35.87 4.08
CA PRO A 27 28.55 35.02 3.24
C PRO A 27 27.68 33.83 2.82
N ARG A 28 27.67 33.54 1.52
CA ARG A 28 27.05 32.35 0.91
C ARG A 28 27.61 31.10 1.60
N CYS A 29 27.03 30.72 2.73
CA CYS A 29 27.50 29.60 3.53
C CYS A 29 26.36 29.03 4.37
N VAL A 30 25.18 28.87 3.78
CA VAL A 30 24.12 27.98 4.28
C VAL A 30 23.28 27.54 3.07
N ALA A 31 23.71 26.51 2.34
CA ALA A 31 22.82 25.72 1.47
C ALA A 31 23.42 24.41 0.95
N ASP A 32 24.66 24.03 1.32
CA ASP A 32 25.36 22.90 0.69
C ASP A 32 25.50 21.64 1.55
N LEU A 33 24.63 21.45 2.54
CA LEU A 33 24.65 20.25 3.36
C LEU A 33 23.23 19.81 3.72
N LEU A 34 22.57 19.17 2.76
CA LEU A 34 21.67 18.01 2.91
C LEU A 34 21.17 17.59 1.51
N ARG A 35 22.11 17.33 0.60
CA ARG A 35 21.82 16.65 -0.67
C ARG A 35 21.82 15.15 -0.43
N ILE A 36 20.96 14.70 0.49
CA ILE A 36 20.57 13.28 0.56
C ILE A 36 19.92 13.00 -0.80
N GLY A 37 20.35 11.95 -1.49
CA GLY A 37 19.99 11.62 -2.86
C GLY A 37 18.48 11.42 -3.04
N ASN A 38 17.74 12.52 -3.22
CA ASN A 38 16.36 12.52 -3.63
C ASN A 38 16.32 12.18 -5.12
N SER A 39 16.48 10.89 -5.45
CA SER A 39 16.05 10.38 -6.74
C SER A 39 14.53 10.46 -6.75
N TYR A 40 14.00 11.45 -7.48
CA TYR A 40 12.56 11.51 -7.71
C TYR A 40 12.15 10.26 -8.48
N PRO A 41 11.05 9.60 -8.09
CA PRO A 41 10.56 8.44 -8.83
C PRO A 41 10.27 8.87 -10.26
N HIS A 42 10.56 7.97 -11.21
CA HIS A 42 10.23 8.19 -12.61
C HIS A 42 8.71 8.21 -12.77
N ARG A 43 8.21 9.06 -13.67
CA ARG A 43 6.78 9.19 -13.95
C ARG A 43 6.50 8.93 -15.42
N GLU A 44 5.55 8.05 -15.69
CA GLU A 44 5.00 7.82 -17.01
C GLU A 44 3.56 8.32 -17.04
N PHE A 45 3.13 8.85 -18.18
CA PHE A 45 1.78 9.37 -18.37
C PHE A 45 1.09 8.63 -19.53
N HIS A 46 -0.21 8.44 -19.38
CA HIS A 46 -1.10 8.02 -20.46
C HIS A 46 -1.17 9.10 -21.55
N GLY A 47 -1.67 8.77 -22.73
CA GLY A 47 -1.83 9.73 -23.84
C GLY A 47 -2.69 10.95 -23.49
N ASN A 48 -3.58 10.82 -22.52
CA ASN A 48 -4.40 11.93 -21.98
C ASN A 48 -3.70 12.75 -20.88
N ARG A 49 -2.39 12.58 -20.69
CA ARG A 49 -1.54 13.23 -19.67
C ARG A 49 -1.87 12.87 -18.22
N GLN A 50 -2.69 11.85 -17.97
CA GLN A 50 -2.86 11.32 -16.62
C GLN A 50 -1.69 10.41 -16.24
N LEU A 51 -1.31 10.43 -14.96
CA LEU A 51 -0.24 9.57 -14.46
C LEU A 51 -0.60 8.11 -14.70
N ALA A 52 0.31 7.35 -15.29
CA ALA A 52 0.17 5.91 -15.57
C ALA A 52 1.02 5.07 -14.64
N PHE A 53 2.22 5.55 -14.31
CA PHE A 53 3.15 4.89 -13.43
C PHE A 53 4.02 5.91 -12.70
N GLU A 54 4.31 5.62 -11.43
CA GLU A 54 5.31 6.33 -10.64
C GLU A 54 6.17 5.30 -9.91
N GLY A 55 7.48 5.28 -10.12
CA GLY A 55 8.38 4.34 -9.47
C GLY A 55 9.77 4.27 -10.11
N ASP A 56 10.53 3.23 -9.77
CA ASP A 56 11.91 3.07 -10.22
C ASP A 56 12.05 1.99 -11.31
N TYR A 57 13.23 1.99 -11.96
CA TYR A 57 13.61 1.03 -13.00
C TYR A 57 14.96 0.39 -12.66
N ASP A 58 15.14 -0.87 -13.08
CA ASP A 58 16.45 -1.51 -13.10
C ASP A 58 17.31 -1.01 -14.28
N HIS A 59 18.58 -1.42 -14.31
CA HIS A 59 19.53 -1.06 -15.37
C HIS A 59 19.10 -1.54 -16.77
N ASN A 60 18.12 -2.45 -16.86
CA ASN A 60 17.55 -2.93 -18.12
C ASN A 60 16.29 -2.15 -18.52
N GLY A 61 15.96 -1.05 -17.83
CA GLY A 61 14.78 -0.25 -18.09
C GLY A 61 13.47 -0.96 -17.71
N ARG A 62 13.50 -1.95 -16.80
CA ARG A 62 12.28 -2.62 -16.32
C ARG A 62 11.90 -2.07 -14.96
N ARG A 63 10.60 -1.88 -14.71
CA ARG A 63 10.09 -1.44 -13.40
C ARG A 63 10.67 -2.29 -12.27
N HIS A 64 11.22 -1.67 -11.25
CA HIS A 64 11.91 -2.34 -10.14
C HIS A 64 11.79 -1.51 -8.86
N GLY A 65 11.71 -2.15 -7.70
CA GLY A 65 11.57 -1.43 -6.43
C GLY A 65 10.14 -0.93 -6.22
N ALA A 66 9.98 0.11 -5.39
CA ALA A 66 8.65 0.63 -5.08
C ALA A 66 8.04 1.35 -6.30
N GLY A 67 6.73 1.19 -6.49
CA GLY A 67 6.01 1.89 -7.53
C GLY A 67 4.49 1.75 -7.44
N LYS A 68 3.82 2.68 -8.12
CA LYS A 68 2.37 2.77 -8.23
C LYS A 68 1.96 2.75 -9.69
N VAL A 69 0.89 2.04 -10.02
CA VAL A 69 0.31 1.98 -11.36
C VAL A 69 -1.10 2.51 -11.31
N TYR A 70 -1.46 3.30 -12.30
CA TYR A 70 -2.75 3.98 -12.40
C TYR A 70 -3.43 3.68 -13.73
N ARG A 71 -4.75 3.60 -13.69
CA ARG A 71 -5.61 3.48 -14.85
C ARG A 71 -5.70 4.83 -15.59
N ILE A 72 -6.16 4.81 -16.84
CA ILE A 72 -6.26 6.01 -17.69
C ILE A 72 -7.26 7.07 -17.17
N ASP A 73 -8.08 6.72 -16.19
CA ASP A 73 -8.98 7.63 -15.47
C ASP A 73 -8.42 8.07 -14.10
N GLY A 74 -7.15 7.73 -13.82
CA GLY A 74 -6.41 8.17 -12.63
C GLY A 74 -6.59 7.27 -11.42
N ARG A 75 -7.41 6.21 -11.50
CA ARG A 75 -7.61 5.28 -10.38
C ARG A 75 -6.41 4.37 -10.19
N LEU A 76 -6.05 4.12 -8.93
CA LEU A 76 -4.95 3.24 -8.56
C LEU A 76 -5.26 1.78 -8.95
N LEU A 77 -4.33 1.11 -9.62
CA LEU A 77 -4.39 -0.32 -9.96
C LEU A 77 -3.44 -1.16 -9.11
N PHE A 78 -2.31 -0.58 -8.73
CA PHE A 78 -1.30 -1.28 -7.94
C PHE A 78 -0.46 -0.30 -7.14
N ASP A 79 -0.11 -0.67 -5.92
CA ASP A 79 0.78 0.05 -5.03
C ASP A 79 1.66 -0.96 -4.29
N GLY A 80 2.94 -1.00 -4.63
CA GLY A 80 3.83 -2.03 -4.13
C GLY A 80 5.20 -2.06 -4.77
N PHE A 81 5.78 -3.25 -4.78
CA PHE A 81 7.12 -3.53 -5.28
C PHE A 81 7.08 -4.27 -6.61
N PHE A 82 7.98 -3.86 -7.50
CA PHE A 82 8.24 -4.49 -8.78
C PHE A 82 9.55 -5.26 -8.73
N LYS A 83 9.59 -6.40 -9.42
CA LYS A 83 10.79 -7.19 -9.65
C LYS A 83 10.86 -7.57 -11.12
N HIS A 84 11.85 -7.05 -11.83
CA HIS A 84 12.08 -7.27 -13.27
C HIS A 84 10.83 -7.00 -14.14
N GLY A 85 10.14 -5.89 -13.87
CA GLY A 85 8.95 -5.47 -14.60
C GLY A 85 7.65 -6.14 -14.14
N LYS A 86 7.69 -7.10 -13.21
CA LYS A 86 6.50 -7.78 -12.68
C LYS A 86 6.09 -7.20 -11.32
N GLN A 87 4.79 -7.07 -11.10
CA GLN A 87 4.22 -6.76 -9.78
C GLN A 87 4.53 -7.92 -8.84
N TRP A 88 5.34 -7.69 -7.82
CA TRP A 88 5.84 -8.73 -6.94
C TRP A 88 5.03 -8.78 -5.65
N ASN A 89 5.08 -7.70 -4.87
CA ASN A 89 4.42 -7.61 -3.56
C ASN A 89 3.68 -6.28 -3.44
N GLY A 90 2.49 -6.26 -2.86
CA GLY A 90 1.78 -5.01 -2.55
C GLY A 90 0.29 -5.09 -2.82
N ARG A 91 -0.39 -3.96 -2.68
CA ARG A 91 -1.84 -3.87 -2.85
C ARG A 91 -2.19 -3.77 -4.33
N ARG A 92 -3.05 -4.65 -4.83
CA ARG A 92 -3.62 -4.57 -6.18
C ARG A 92 -5.12 -4.29 -6.08
N LEU A 93 -5.57 -3.37 -6.93
CA LEU A 93 -6.97 -3.08 -7.15
C LEU A 93 -7.32 -3.47 -8.59
N THR A 94 -8.40 -4.24 -8.75
CA THR A 94 -8.96 -4.55 -10.06
C THR A 94 -10.38 -4.03 -10.13
N TYR A 95 -10.84 -3.79 -11.36
CA TYR A 95 -12.16 -3.20 -11.61
C TYR A 95 -12.93 -4.06 -12.61
N HIS A 96 -14.24 -4.13 -12.43
CA HIS A 96 -15.19 -4.66 -13.38
C HIS A 96 -15.27 -3.78 -14.64
N ASN A 97 -15.86 -4.32 -15.71
CA ASN A 97 -16.04 -3.59 -16.98
C ASN A 97 -16.94 -2.35 -16.85
N ASN A 98 -17.82 -2.31 -15.84
CA ASN A 98 -18.64 -1.13 -15.51
C ASN A 98 -17.83 -0.05 -14.76
N GLY A 99 -16.56 -0.31 -14.47
CA GLY A 99 -15.67 0.60 -13.75
C GLY A 99 -15.75 0.49 -12.22
N GLU A 100 -16.65 -0.32 -11.66
CA GLU A 100 -16.70 -0.56 -10.21
C GLU A 100 -15.54 -1.44 -9.75
N LEU A 101 -15.16 -1.32 -8.49
CA LEU A 101 -14.10 -2.14 -7.89
C LEU A 101 -14.54 -3.61 -7.92
N SER A 102 -13.68 -4.51 -8.39
CA SER A 102 -13.94 -5.95 -8.41
C SER A 102 -13.16 -6.69 -7.34
N TRP A 103 -11.93 -6.23 -7.05
CA TRP A 103 -11.08 -6.84 -6.04
C TRP A 103 -10.09 -5.82 -5.51
N ASP A 104 -9.82 -5.90 -4.21
CA ASP A 104 -8.82 -5.12 -3.50
C ASP A 104 -8.13 -6.02 -2.49
N GLY A 105 -6.83 -6.24 -2.63
CA GLY A 105 -6.11 -7.11 -1.73
C GLY A 105 -4.61 -7.10 -1.94
N MET A 106 -3.93 -7.85 -1.07
CA MET A 106 -2.49 -7.95 -1.07
C MET A 106 -2.01 -9.06 -2.00
N LEU A 107 -0.94 -8.78 -2.72
CA LEU A 107 -0.18 -9.73 -3.52
C LEU A 107 1.14 -10.02 -2.82
N VAL A 108 1.53 -11.29 -2.84
CA VAL A 108 2.89 -11.75 -2.50
C VAL A 108 3.34 -12.65 -3.63
N SER A 109 4.53 -12.40 -4.18
CA SER A 109 5.07 -13.16 -5.32
C SER A 109 4.11 -13.27 -6.51
N ASN A 110 3.35 -12.19 -6.79
CA ASN A 110 2.33 -12.09 -7.84
C ASN A 110 1.05 -12.94 -7.62
N GLU A 111 0.85 -13.52 -6.44
CA GLU A 111 -0.36 -14.25 -6.06
C GLU A 111 -1.10 -13.54 -4.93
N ALA A 112 -2.44 -13.66 -4.88
CA ALA A 112 -3.22 -13.09 -3.79
C ALA A 112 -2.86 -13.80 -2.48
N HIS A 113 -2.46 -13.02 -1.49
CA HIS A 113 -2.06 -13.53 -0.19
C HIS A 113 -2.33 -12.52 0.93
N GLY A 114 -2.86 -13.00 2.05
CA GLY A 114 -3.29 -12.17 3.17
C GLY A 114 -4.69 -11.62 2.96
N ALA A 115 -4.99 -10.47 3.56
CA ALA A 115 -6.32 -9.90 3.50
C ALA A 115 -6.68 -9.42 2.09
N GLY A 116 -7.91 -9.72 1.66
CA GLY A 116 -8.48 -9.24 0.42
C GLY A 116 -9.99 -9.13 0.49
N THR A 117 -10.54 -8.26 -0.34
CA THR A 117 -11.97 -8.01 -0.49
C THR A 117 -12.34 -8.11 -1.97
N SER A 118 -13.31 -8.96 -2.29
CA SER A 118 -13.94 -9.07 -3.60
C SER A 118 -15.29 -8.38 -3.58
N TYR A 119 -15.71 -7.86 -4.72
CA TYR A 119 -16.95 -7.11 -4.88
C TYR A 119 -17.77 -7.65 -6.04
N HIS A 120 -19.09 -7.65 -5.87
CA HIS A 120 -20.08 -7.88 -6.94
C HIS A 120 -20.08 -6.71 -7.94
N LYS A 121 -20.69 -6.92 -9.11
CA LYS A 121 -20.85 -5.89 -10.16
C LYS A 121 -21.81 -4.74 -9.80
N ASN A 122 -22.32 -4.72 -8.57
CA ASN A 122 -23.14 -3.64 -8.03
C ASN A 122 -22.41 -2.89 -6.90
N GLY A 123 -21.09 -3.10 -6.79
CA GLY A 123 -20.23 -2.50 -5.78
C GLY A 123 -20.34 -3.08 -4.38
N ARG A 124 -21.26 -4.03 -4.12
CA ARG A 124 -21.38 -4.67 -2.80
C ARG A 124 -20.28 -5.70 -2.60
N VAL A 125 -19.83 -5.87 -1.36
CA VAL A 125 -18.86 -6.92 -1.02
C VAL A 125 -19.45 -8.27 -1.40
N SER A 126 -18.66 -9.10 -2.08
CA SER A 126 -18.99 -10.50 -2.34
C SER A 126 -18.23 -11.44 -1.41
N PHE A 127 -17.01 -11.04 -1.02
CA PHE A 127 -16.19 -11.77 -0.08
C PHE A 127 -15.20 -10.83 0.60
N GLU A 128 -15.00 -10.98 1.90
CA GLU A 128 -13.90 -10.36 2.63
C GLU A 128 -13.22 -11.43 3.49
N GLY A 129 -11.89 -11.51 3.45
CA GLY A 129 -11.19 -12.52 4.21
C GLY A 129 -9.75 -12.72 3.77
N GLN A 130 -9.21 -13.85 4.18
CA GLN A 130 -7.82 -14.21 3.91
C GLN A 130 -7.69 -14.99 2.59
N TYR A 131 -6.56 -14.79 1.92
CA TYR A 131 -6.16 -15.47 0.70
C TYR A 131 -4.79 -16.13 0.88
N GLU A 132 -4.60 -17.25 0.21
CA GLU A 132 -3.31 -17.93 0.09
C GLU A 132 -3.24 -18.63 -1.26
N GLY A 133 -2.12 -18.46 -1.97
CA GLY A 133 -1.92 -19.06 -3.30
C GLY A 133 -3.00 -18.67 -4.32
N GLY A 134 -3.51 -17.44 -4.26
CA GLY A 134 -4.58 -16.99 -5.15
C GLY A 134 -6.00 -17.48 -4.79
N LYS A 135 -6.16 -18.29 -3.74
CA LYS A 135 -7.43 -18.88 -3.31
C LYS A 135 -7.85 -18.34 -1.95
N ARG A 136 -9.16 -18.38 -1.65
CA ARG A 136 -9.66 -18.06 -0.29
C ARG A 136 -9.12 -19.11 0.69
N HIS A 137 -8.54 -18.65 1.79
CA HIS A 137 -7.93 -19.50 2.81
C HIS A 137 -8.07 -18.84 4.17
N GLY A 138 -8.29 -19.58 5.24
CA GLY A 138 -8.47 -19.04 6.59
C GLY A 138 -9.86 -18.45 6.78
N TYR A 139 -10.02 -17.57 7.77
CA TYR A 139 -11.32 -16.99 8.09
C TYR A 139 -11.76 -15.95 7.06
N GLY A 140 -13.06 -15.95 6.72
CA GLY A 140 -13.66 -14.99 5.81
C GLY A 140 -15.19 -14.98 5.86
N ARG A 141 -15.76 -13.95 5.27
CA ARG A 141 -17.21 -13.74 5.15
C ARG A 141 -17.58 -13.61 3.68
N GLN A 142 -18.58 -14.38 3.25
CA GLN A 142 -19.12 -14.38 1.90
C GLN A 142 -20.53 -13.80 1.91
N TYR A 143 -20.83 -12.98 0.92
CA TYR A 143 -22.07 -12.23 0.82
C TYR A 143 -22.73 -12.45 -0.54
N ARG A 144 -24.07 -12.47 -0.55
CA ARG A 144 -24.86 -12.49 -1.78
C ARG A 144 -24.87 -11.12 -2.46
N ALA A 145 -25.34 -11.08 -3.70
CA ALA A 145 -25.44 -9.83 -4.47
C ALA A 145 -26.38 -8.81 -3.82
N ASP A 146 -27.36 -9.26 -3.02
CA ASP A 146 -28.24 -8.39 -2.23
C ASP A 146 -27.57 -7.83 -0.96
N GLY A 147 -26.33 -8.23 -0.67
CA GLY A 147 -25.55 -7.81 0.49
C GLY A 147 -25.79 -8.64 1.74
N LYS A 148 -26.66 -9.66 1.71
CA LYS A 148 -26.88 -10.54 2.85
C LYS A 148 -25.69 -11.48 3.05
N LEU A 149 -25.33 -11.68 4.31
CA LEU A 149 -24.29 -12.62 4.70
C LEU A 149 -24.76 -14.04 4.32
N GLU A 150 -23.97 -14.72 3.51
CA GLU A 150 -24.24 -16.08 3.05
C GLU A 150 -23.50 -17.10 3.91
N PHE A 151 -22.24 -16.80 4.21
CA PHE A 151 -21.36 -17.66 4.97
C PHE A 151 -20.37 -16.84 5.78
N ASP A 152 -20.16 -17.24 7.02
CA ASP A 152 -19.15 -16.70 7.92
C ASP A 152 -18.39 -17.87 8.56
N GLY A 153 -17.11 -18.02 8.22
CA GLY A 153 -16.32 -19.16 8.69
C GLY A 153 -14.98 -19.34 8.00
N PHE A 154 -14.44 -20.56 8.08
CA PHE A 154 -13.12 -20.89 7.54
C PHE A 154 -13.19 -21.44 6.11
N PHE A 155 -12.17 -21.07 5.32
CA PHE A 155 -11.96 -21.51 3.95
C PHE A 155 -10.61 -22.23 3.84
N ARG A 156 -10.52 -23.19 2.92
CA ARG A 156 -9.27 -23.81 2.50
C ARG A 156 -9.35 -24.12 1.03
N GLU A 157 -8.34 -23.65 0.29
CA GLU A 157 -8.27 -23.80 -1.18
C GLU A 157 -9.54 -23.35 -1.92
N GLY A 158 -10.21 -22.31 -1.43
CA GLY A 158 -11.40 -21.74 -2.05
C GLY A 158 -12.72 -22.40 -1.66
N ALA A 159 -12.70 -23.51 -0.91
CA ALA A 159 -13.88 -24.20 -0.40
C ALA A 159 -14.12 -23.89 1.08
N PHE A 160 -15.38 -24.02 1.53
CA PHE A 160 -15.70 -24.01 2.95
C PHE A 160 -14.95 -25.16 3.64
N TRP A 161 -14.24 -24.87 4.72
CA TRP A 161 -13.33 -25.82 5.35
C TRP A 161 -13.60 -25.96 6.84
N ASP A 162 -13.20 -27.14 7.33
CA ASP A 162 -13.31 -27.63 8.69
C ASP A 162 -13.23 -26.54 9.77
N GLY A 163 -14.35 -26.29 10.46
CA GLY A 163 -14.47 -25.23 11.47
C GLY A 163 -15.91 -24.79 11.77
N ARG A 164 -16.10 -23.94 12.78
CA ARG A 164 -17.40 -23.30 13.03
C ARG A 164 -17.74 -22.40 11.84
N GLY A 165 -18.87 -22.66 11.20
CA GLY A 165 -19.42 -21.81 10.15
C GLY A 165 -20.85 -21.43 10.48
N LEU A 166 -21.24 -20.22 10.09
CA LEU A 166 -22.63 -19.78 10.11
C LEU A 166 -23.10 -19.67 8.66
N MET A 167 -24.17 -20.38 8.31
CA MET A 167 -24.85 -20.26 7.02
C MET A 167 -26.21 -19.62 7.20
N TYR A 168 -26.64 -18.81 6.24
CA TYR A 168 -27.90 -18.08 6.30
C TYR A 168 -28.76 -18.34 5.06
N TYR A 169 -30.08 -18.36 5.25
CA TYR A 169 -31.05 -18.43 4.16
C TYR A 169 -31.17 -17.11 3.39
N ASP A 170 -31.99 -17.08 2.33
CA ASP A 170 -32.27 -15.88 1.51
C ASP A 170 -32.94 -14.75 2.29
N ASP A 171 -33.67 -15.05 3.35
CA ASP A 171 -34.24 -14.04 4.23
C ASP A 171 -33.22 -13.47 5.22
N GLY A 172 -32.06 -14.12 5.40
CA GLY A 172 -31.02 -13.77 6.37
C GLY A 172 -31.17 -14.48 7.72
N THR A 173 -32.12 -15.41 7.86
CA THR A 173 -32.23 -16.25 9.05
C THR A 173 -31.09 -17.26 9.09
N LEU A 174 -30.59 -17.55 10.30
CA LEU A 174 -29.56 -18.54 10.52
C LEU A 174 -30.08 -19.90 10.06
N SER A 175 -29.49 -20.42 8.98
CA SER A 175 -29.83 -21.71 8.41
C SER A 175 -29.15 -22.84 9.14
N TRP A 176 -27.90 -22.62 9.55
CA TRP A 176 -27.09 -23.64 10.19
C TRP A 176 -25.97 -23.00 11.02
N ASP A 177 -25.82 -23.51 12.25
CA ASP A 177 -24.67 -23.31 13.11
C ASP A 177 -24.04 -24.66 13.45
N GLY A 178 -22.77 -24.86 13.06
CA GLY A 178 -22.12 -26.11 13.39
C GLY A 178 -20.66 -26.16 12.97
N LEU A 179 -20.07 -27.34 13.15
CA LEU A 179 -18.74 -27.65 12.62
C LEU A 179 -18.92 -28.20 11.21
N VAL A 180 -18.40 -27.49 10.21
CA VAL A 180 -18.32 -28.04 8.86
C VAL A 180 -17.21 -29.05 8.98
N ALA A 181 -17.39 -30.31 8.57
CA ALA A 181 -16.28 -31.24 8.50
C ALA A 181 -16.13 -31.78 7.08
N SER A 182 -14.95 -31.58 6.50
CA SER A 182 -14.55 -32.21 5.24
C SER A 182 -15.50 -31.94 4.05
N GLY A 183 -16.10 -30.75 4.00
CA GLY A 183 -17.02 -30.35 2.92
C GLY A 183 -18.40 -31.04 2.95
N LEU A 184 -18.66 -31.91 3.94
CA LEU A 184 -19.96 -32.50 4.20
C LEU A 184 -20.58 -31.83 5.43
N ARG A 185 -21.86 -31.48 5.32
CA ARG A 185 -22.63 -30.94 6.44
C ARG A 185 -22.83 -32.09 7.43
N HIS A 186 -22.39 -31.92 8.67
CA HIS A 186 -22.64 -32.85 9.76
C HIS A 186 -23.66 -32.26 10.73
#